data_AF-A0A135TLK3-F1
#
_entry.id   AF-A0A135TLK3-F1
#
_cell.length_a   1.000
_cell.length_b   1.000
_cell.length_c   1.000
_cell.angle_alpha   90.00
_cell.angle_beta   90.00
_cell.angle_gamma   90.00
#
_symmetry.space_group_name_H-M   'P 1'
#
loop_
_entity.id
_entity.type
_entity.pdbx_description
1 polymer ?
#
loop_
_entity_poly.entity_id
_entity_poly.type
_entity_poly.pdbx_seq_one_letter_code
_entity_poly.pdbx_strand_id
1 'polypeptide(L)'
;MDTTVDFSPYRADGKLYGFVCVVTGAAQPVGRAIIEELAAHGAASIYACDKTASDETFKPLVTKVHQEHPNTKIIPYPFNVAKEEETLVLIDELLNAFGRLDIWVSSAGLLGPPSINETTPADLQRCFEAHSMAPFFALKYAPPAMAKLTEKQSYPNAAPKSQKYGSIIVISSVASTYGGCWGPCYTMAAHAALGVVKAGVAVLKGSGVRINCISPGQIDVGLDLNGVDMKGMNSQFPPAILQGKEASEASVGLERPGSPQEVARVAGFLASGFSSYITGANLVVDGGSSAMNPLTIPLGKAINMGFTPEVFDIANESQTAETAKKYGLTPAEVTELHQKATAAKATAYCPYSQFRVGATLLSKDGQYTSGANVENASYPVGTCAERVAFGKAITEGIRGFKAVAVATDIEAPCSPCGMCRQFIREFVDLETPILMFNKDGKYAVMRLEALLPLSFGPEYLPPPDVLEKARAGGN
;
A
#
# COMPACT_ATOMS: atom_id res chain seq x y z
N MET A 1 -9.42 15.59 36.52
CA MET A 1 -9.81 14.67 35.42
C MET A 1 -9.43 13.28 35.88
N ASP A 2 -10.42 12.40 35.98
CA ASP A 2 -10.25 11.02 36.40
C ASP A 2 -9.44 10.27 35.33
N THR A 3 -8.24 9.79 35.68
CA THR A 3 -7.26 9.20 34.74
C THR A 3 -7.50 7.71 34.50
N THR A 4 -8.70 7.20 34.75
CA THR A 4 -8.99 5.75 34.81
C THR A 4 -9.92 5.23 33.72
N VAL A 5 -10.36 6.07 32.77
CA VAL A 5 -11.13 5.57 31.62
C VAL A 5 -10.14 5.06 30.56
N ASP A 6 -9.76 3.78 30.68
CA ASP A 6 -9.16 3.07 29.54
C ASP A 6 -10.20 3.06 28.41
N PHE A 7 -9.93 3.83 27.34
CA PHE A 7 -10.82 3.94 26.18
C PHE A 7 -10.88 2.63 25.38
N SER A 8 -9.95 1.70 25.63
CA SER A 8 -9.87 0.42 24.93
C SER A 8 -10.52 -0.70 25.76
N PRO A 9 -11.48 -1.45 25.20
CA PRO A 9 -12.00 -2.66 25.85
C PRO A 9 -11.02 -3.85 25.77
N TYR A 10 -9.91 -3.70 25.06
CA TYR A 10 -8.85 -4.69 24.92
C TYR A 10 -7.78 -4.53 25.99
N ARG A 11 -7.07 -5.63 26.28
CA ARG A 11 -5.93 -5.62 27.19
C ARG A 11 -4.81 -4.72 26.68
N ALA A 12 -4.22 -3.93 27.58
CA ALA A 12 -3.11 -3.04 27.30
C ALA A 12 -1.80 -3.77 26.91
N ASP A 13 -1.66 -5.06 27.26
CA ASP A 13 -0.49 -5.89 26.92
C ASP A 13 -0.58 -6.55 25.53
N GLY A 14 -1.68 -6.34 24.81
CA GLY A 14 -1.91 -6.90 23.47
C GLY A 14 -2.13 -8.42 23.43
N LYS A 15 -2.20 -9.09 24.60
CA LYS A 15 -2.46 -10.53 24.67
C LYS A 15 -3.94 -10.82 24.42
N LEU A 16 -4.19 -12.00 23.86
CA LEU A 16 -5.50 -12.48 23.44
C LEU A 16 -6.06 -13.54 24.39
N TYR A 17 -5.63 -13.56 25.64
CA TYR A 17 -6.09 -14.53 26.63
C TYR A 17 -7.62 -14.55 26.73
N GLY A 18 -8.19 -15.74 26.56
CA GLY A 18 -9.63 -15.95 26.58
C GLY A 18 -10.35 -15.64 25.27
N PHE A 19 -9.66 -15.17 24.23
CA PHE A 19 -10.32 -14.78 22.98
C PHE A 19 -10.67 -16.02 22.16
N VAL A 20 -11.82 -15.92 21.49
CA VAL A 20 -12.29 -16.89 20.50
C VAL A 20 -12.13 -16.29 19.12
N CYS A 21 -11.36 -16.99 18.27
CA CYS A 21 -10.97 -16.52 16.96
C CYS A 21 -11.52 -17.44 15.86
N VAL A 22 -11.86 -16.86 14.71
CA VAL A 22 -12.14 -17.57 13.46
C VAL A 22 -11.09 -17.17 12.43
N VAL A 23 -10.51 -18.13 11.73
CA VAL A 23 -9.59 -17.89 10.60
C VAL A 23 -10.09 -18.69 9.40
N THR A 24 -10.58 -18.02 8.35
CA THR A 24 -10.97 -18.67 7.09
C THR A 24 -9.81 -18.70 6.10
N GLY A 25 -9.75 -19.75 5.27
CA GLY A 25 -8.56 -19.99 4.44
C GLY A 25 -7.41 -20.54 5.27
N ALA A 26 -7.73 -21.24 6.36
CA ALA A 26 -6.77 -21.75 7.33
C ALA A 26 -5.77 -22.76 6.76
N ALA A 27 -6.09 -23.41 5.63
CA ALA A 27 -5.14 -24.31 4.97
C ALA A 27 -4.08 -23.56 4.15
N GLN A 28 -4.32 -22.28 3.80
CA GLN A 28 -3.37 -21.47 3.05
C GLN A 28 -2.17 -21.04 3.92
N PRO A 29 -0.98 -20.84 3.34
CA PRO A 29 0.24 -20.48 4.09
C PRO A 29 0.08 -19.28 5.03
N VAL A 30 -0.56 -18.20 4.56
CA VAL A 30 -0.84 -17.01 5.37
C VAL A 30 -1.86 -17.32 6.47
N GLY A 31 -2.92 -18.06 6.17
CA GLY A 31 -3.92 -18.51 7.16
C GLY A 31 -3.30 -19.34 8.28
N ARG A 32 -2.41 -20.29 7.95
CA ARG A 32 -1.67 -21.09 8.94
C ARG A 32 -0.79 -20.22 9.83
N ALA A 33 -0.05 -19.29 9.24
CA ALA A 33 0.80 -18.37 10.00
C ALA A 33 -0.03 -17.47 10.93
N ILE A 34 -1.22 -17.01 10.51
CA ILE A 34 -2.14 -16.24 11.36
C ILE A 34 -2.60 -17.06 12.56
N ILE A 35 -2.89 -18.35 12.37
CA ILE A 35 -3.27 -19.24 13.49
C ILE A 35 -2.12 -19.34 14.51
N GLU A 36 -0.89 -19.53 14.04
CA GLU A 36 0.31 -19.56 14.90
C GLU A 36 0.49 -18.24 15.66
N GLU A 37 0.35 -17.10 14.98
CA GLU A 37 0.49 -15.78 15.61
C GLU A 37 -0.59 -15.51 16.67
N LEU A 38 -1.85 -15.82 16.37
CA LEU A 38 -2.95 -15.68 17.34
C LEU A 38 -2.73 -16.59 18.56
N ALA A 39 -2.18 -17.79 18.35
CA ALA A 39 -1.80 -18.70 19.43
C ALA A 39 -0.64 -18.16 20.26
N ALA A 40 0.37 -17.54 19.64
CA ALA A 40 1.50 -16.89 20.32
C ALA A 40 1.05 -15.68 21.17
N HIS A 41 -0.02 -15.02 20.76
CA HIS A 41 -0.70 -13.99 21.55
C HIS A 41 -1.58 -14.57 22.67
N GLY A 42 -1.78 -15.89 22.72
CA GLY A 42 -2.51 -16.59 23.78
C GLY A 42 -4.01 -16.70 23.57
N ALA A 43 -4.50 -16.66 22.33
CA ALA A 43 -5.92 -16.93 22.03
C ALA A 43 -6.38 -18.25 22.65
N ALA A 44 -7.55 -18.28 23.28
CA ALA A 44 -8.01 -19.49 23.96
C ALA A 44 -8.47 -20.57 22.97
N SER A 45 -9.20 -20.16 21.93
CA SER A 45 -9.67 -21.08 20.90
C SER A 45 -9.64 -20.44 19.52
N ILE A 46 -9.20 -21.19 18.52
CA ILE A 46 -9.11 -20.75 17.13
C ILE A 46 -9.81 -21.79 16.24
N TYR A 47 -10.90 -21.38 15.59
CA TYR A 47 -11.54 -22.14 14.53
C TYR A 47 -10.74 -21.97 13.23
N ALA A 48 -10.11 -23.06 12.80
CA ALA A 48 -9.32 -23.15 11.58
C ALA A 48 -10.22 -23.62 10.43
N CYS A 49 -10.82 -22.65 9.73
CA CYS A 49 -11.87 -22.86 8.75
C CYS A 49 -11.30 -23.04 7.33
N ASP A 50 -11.54 -24.20 6.73
CA ASP A 50 -11.20 -24.51 5.35
C ASP A 50 -12.15 -25.57 4.75
N LYS A 51 -12.34 -25.60 3.44
CA LYS A 51 -13.21 -26.59 2.77
C LYS A 51 -12.74 -28.01 3.02
N THR A 52 -11.43 -28.23 3.09
CA THR A 52 -10.84 -29.56 3.29
C THR A 52 -10.43 -29.80 4.75
N ALA A 53 -10.88 -28.96 5.68
CA ALA A 53 -10.47 -29.08 7.08
C ALA A 53 -10.93 -30.41 7.68
N SER A 54 -9.99 -31.08 8.32
CA SER A 54 -10.17 -32.32 9.07
C SER A 54 -9.09 -32.41 10.14
N ASP A 55 -9.30 -33.29 11.13
CA ASP A 55 -8.28 -33.54 12.15
C ASP A 55 -6.95 -33.98 11.54
N GLU A 56 -6.98 -34.75 10.45
CA GLU A 56 -5.78 -35.21 9.74
C GLU A 56 -5.04 -34.07 9.03
N THR A 57 -5.75 -33.22 8.28
CA THR A 57 -5.14 -32.14 7.47
C THR A 57 -4.50 -31.08 8.35
N PHE A 58 -5.07 -30.82 9.53
CA PHE A 58 -4.56 -29.84 10.48
C PHE A 58 -3.67 -30.43 11.57
N LYS A 59 -3.56 -31.77 11.68
CA LYS A 59 -2.76 -32.46 12.71
C LYS A 59 -1.35 -31.87 12.89
N PRO A 60 -0.57 -31.56 11.84
CA PRO A 60 0.76 -30.97 12.01
C PRO A 60 0.71 -29.60 12.69
N LEU A 61 -0.23 -28.73 12.27
CA LEU A 61 -0.41 -27.40 12.85
C LEU A 61 -0.90 -27.49 14.30
N VAL A 62 -1.89 -28.33 14.58
CA VAL A 62 -2.40 -28.55 15.94
C VAL A 62 -1.29 -29.06 16.86
N THR A 63 -0.49 -30.02 16.40
CA THR A 63 0.61 -30.58 17.19
C THR A 63 1.66 -29.52 17.51
N LYS A 64 2.08 -28.73 16.51
CA LYS A 64 3.04 -27.65 16.70
C LYS A 64 2.52 -26.60 17.68
N VAL A 65 1.30 -26.09 17.45
CA VAL A 65 0.70 -25.09 18.34
C VAL A 65 0.51 -25.63 19.75
N HIS A 66 0.13 -26.89 19.93
CA HIS A 66 0.00 -27.48 21.25
C HIS A 66 1.34 -27.58 22.01
N GLN A 67 2.45 -27.83 21.30
CA GLN A 67 3.78 -27.87 21.89
C GLN A 67 4.27 -26.47 22.31
N GLU A 68 4.06 -25.46 21.46
CA GLU A 68 4.55 -24.09 21.69
C GLU A 68 3.60 -23.28 22.60
N HIS A 69 2.30 -23.53 22.48
CA HIS A 69 1.21 -22.77 23.09
C HIS A 69 0.11 -23.72 23.62
N PRO A 70 0.39 -24.52 24.67
CA PRO A 70 -0.51 -25.59 25.15
C PRO A 70 -1.88 -25.09 25.65
N ASN A 71 -1.98 -23.80 25.91
CA ASN A 71 -3.17 -23.10 26.38
C ASN A 71 -4.13 -22.67 25.26
N THR A 72 -3.75 -22.86 24.00
CA THR A 72 -4.53 -22.50 22.81
C THR A 72 -5.12 -23.75 22.18
N LYS A 73 -6.45 -23.79 22.04
CA LYS A 73 -7.14 -24.87 21.34
C LYS A 73 -7.33 -24.53 19.86
N ILE A 74 -6.82 -25.36 18.97
CA ILE A 74 -7.12 -25.27 17.52
C ILE A 74 -8.26 -26.23 17.20
N ILE A 75 -9.28 -25.74 16.48
CA ILE A 75 -10.47 -26.50 16.08
C ILE A 75 -10.52 -26.50 14.54
N PRO A 76 -10.07 -27.57 13.87
CA PRO A 76 -10.30 -27.74 12.43
C PRO A 76 -11.80 -27.72 12.12
N TYR A 77 -12.21 -26.93 11.14
CA TYR A 77 -13.63 -26.73 10.85
C TYR A 77 -13.91 -26.73 9.34
N PRO A 78 -14.63 -27.73 8.80
CA PRO A 78 -15.05 -27.75 7.39
C PRO A 78 -15.90 -26.52 7.07
N PHE A 79 -15.44 -25.67 6.14
CA PHE A 79 -16.08 -24.39 5.88
C PHE A 79 -15.95 -23.92 4.44
N ASN A 80 -17.08 -23.62 3.80
CA ASN A 80 -17.15 -22.98 2.51
C ASN A 80 -17.45 -21.48 2.65
N VAL A 81 -16.41 -20.67 2.42
CA VAL A 81 -16.45 -19.20 2.46
C VAL A 81 -17.51 -18.54 1.56
N ALA A 82 -18.00 -19.25 0.54
CA ALA A 82 -19.01 -18.75 -0.39
C ALA A 82 -20.45 -18.95 0.10
N LYS A 83 -20.68 -19.76 1.15
CA LYS A 83 -22.03 -20.09 1.63
C LYS A 83 -22.37 -19.32 2.91
N GLU A 84 -23.49 -18.62 2.84
CA GLU A 84 -24.00 -17.83 3.96
C GLU A 84 -24.43 -18.73 5.13
N GLU A 85 -25.08 -19.85 4.83
CA GLU A 85 -25.61 -20.78 5.83
C GLU A 85 -24.49 -21.38 6.68
N GLU A 86 -23.35 -21.72 6.07
CA GLU A 86 -22.20 -22.25 6.80
C GLU A 86 -21.61 -21.20 7.76
N THR A 87 -21.66 -19.90 7.40
CA THR A 87 -21.26 -18.81 8.31
C THR A 87 -22.18 -18.73 9.53
N LEU A 88 -23.49 -18.84 9.32
CA LEU A 88 -24.48 -18.81 10.39
C LEU A 88 -24.33 -20.00 11.35
N VAL A 89 -24.14 -21.20 10.80
CA VAL A 89 -23.92 -22.42 11.60
C VAL A 89 -22.64 -22.32 12.42
N LEU A 90 -21.53 -21.87 11.82
CA LEU A 90 -20.27 -21.66 12.55
C LEU A 90 -20.44 -20.69 13.73
N ILE A 91 -21.14 -19.56 13.50
CA ILE A 91 -21.39 -18.57 14.56
C ILE A 91 -22.27 -19.13 15.66
N ASP A 92 -23.31 -19.90 15.34
CA ASP A 92 -24.16 -20.53 16.33
C ASP A 92 -23.35 -21.53 17.19
N GLU A 93 -22.56 -22.40 16.55
CA GLU A 93 -21.76 -23.39 17.25
C GLU A 93 -20.68 -22.78 18.15
N LEU A 94 -19.98 -21.73 17.69
CA LEU A 94 -18.99 -21.05 18.54
C LEU A 94 -19.65 -20.29 19.69
N LEU A 95 -20.84 -19.72 19.50
CA LEU A 95 -21.58 -19.07 20.58
C LEU A 95 -22.12 -20.10 21.57
N ASN A 96 -22.56 -21.27 21.12
CA ASN A 96 -22.98 -22.36 22.00
C ASN A 96 -21.80 -22.93 22.79
N ALA A 97 -20.63 -23.07 22.17
CA ALA A 97 -19.45 -23.62 22.82
C ALA A 97 -18.74 -22.64 23.77
N PHE A 98 -18.64 -21.36 23.39
CA PHE A 98 -17.82 -20.37 24.09
C PHE A 98 -18.60 -19.16 24.59
N GLY A 99 -19.80 -18.89 24.08
CA GLY A 99 -20.61 -17.73 24.45
C GLY A 99 -20.15 -16.40 23.85
N ARG A 100 -19.12 -16.41 22.98
CA ARG A 100 -18.53 -15.20 22.39
C ARG A 100 -17.73 -15.46 21.12
N LEU A 101 -17.55 -14.39 20.37
CA LEU A 101 -16.59 -14.24 19.28
C LEU A 101 -15.78 -12.96 19.53
N ASP A 102 -14.49 -12.97 19.22
CA ASP A 102 -13.63 -11.80 19.42
C ASP A 102 -12.93 -11.37 18.14
N ILE A 103 -12.36 -12.33 17.40
CA ILE A 103 -11.56 -12.06 16.21
C ILE A 103 -12.09 -12.88 15.03
N TRP A 104 -12.24 -12.24 13.87
CA TRP A 104 -12.51 -12.93 12.62
C TRP A 104 -11.47 -12.52 11.59
N VAL A 105 -10.77 -13.49 11.00
CA VAL A 105 -9.79 -13.25 9.95
C VAL A 105 -10.20 -13.96 8.66
N SER A 106 -10.39 -13.19 7.60
CA SER A 106 -10.67 -13.69 6.26
C SER A 106 -9.39 -13.74 5.44
N SER A 107 -8.79 -14.92 5.31
CA SER A 107 -7.53 -15.14 4.58
C SER A 107 -7.67 -16.11 3.39
N ALA A 108 -8.90 -16.38 2.94
CA ALA A 108 -9.11 -17.18 1.74
C ALA A 108 -8.90 -16.33 0.48
N GLY A 109 -8.35 -16.93 -0.56
CA GLY A 109 -8.11 -16.26 -1.84
C GLY A 109 -7.81 -17.21 -2.99
N LEU A 110 -8.05 -16.72 -4.21
CA LEU A 110 -7.77 -17.37 -5.49
C LEU A 110 -7.22 -16.30 -6.47
N LEU A 111 -6.12 -16.57 -7.18
CA LEU A 111 -5.60 -15.61 -8.17
C LEU A 111 -6.42 -15.63 -9.46
N GLY A 112 -6.99 -16.78 -9.83
CA GLY A 112 -7.73 -16.92 -11.09
C GLY A 112 -6.81 -16.85 -12.32
N PRO A 113 -7.38 -16.79 -13.53
CA PRO A 113 -6.61 -16.74 -14.77
C PRO A 113 -5.72 -15.48 -14.86
N PRO A 114 -4.51 -15.59 -15.45
CA PRO A 114 -3.54 -14.50 -15.48
C PRO A 114 -3.89 -13.38 -16.48
N SER A 115 -4.81 -13.61 -17.42
CA SER A 115 -5.16 -12.62 -18.45
C SER A 115 -6.66 -12.50 -18.69
N ILE A 116 -7.08 -11.37 -19.28
CA ILE A 116 -8.48 -11.13 -19.64
C ILE A 116 -9.00 -12.12 -20.69
N ASN A 117 -8.13 -12.54 -21.63
CA ASN A 117 -8.51 -13.45 -22.70
C ASN A 117 -8.80 -14.87 -22.19
N GLU A 118 -8.23 -15.24 -21.04
CA GLU A 118 -8.42 -16.53 -20.40
C GLU A 118 -9.46 -16.49 -19.26
N THR A 119 -9.90 -15.29 -18.86
CA THR A 119 -10.85 -15.12 -17.76
C THR A 119 -12.27 -15.39 -18.24
N THR A 120 -12.92 -16.43 -17.71
CA THR A 120 -14.35 -16.64 -17.93
C THR A 120 -15.21 -15.93 -16.87
N PRO A 121 -16.51 -15.69 -17.12
CA PRO A 121 -17.42 -15.18 -16.09
C PRO A 121 -17.47 -16.06 -14.84
N ALA A 122 -17.31 -17.39 -14.98
CA ALA A 122 -17.27 -18.31 -13.86
C ALA A 122 -15.97 -18.15 -13.03
N ASP A 123 -14.84 -17.85 -13.66
CA ASP A 123 -13.60 -17.54 -12.95
C ASP A 123 -13.73 -16.25 -12.14
N LEU A 124 -14.34 -15.22 -12.74
CA LEU A 124 -14.62 -13.96 -12.06
C LEU A 124 -15.50 -14.18 -10.82
N GLN A 125 -16.61 -14.90 -10.97
CA GLN A 125 -17.51 -15.22 -9.86
C GLN A 125 -16.79 -15.97 -8.74
N ARG A 126 -15.99 -16.99 -9.07
CA ARG A 126 -15.19 -17.74 -8.08
C ARG A 126 -14.16 -16.89 -7.37
N CYS A 127 -13.49 -15.96 -8.07
CA CYS A 127 -12.57 -15.01 -7.44
C CYS A 127 -13.30 -14.08 -6.46
N PHE A 128 -14.47 -13.55 -6.82
CA PHE A 128 -15.29 -12.74 -5.91
C PHE A 128 -15.75 -13.54 -4.69
N GLU A 129 -16.20 -14.77 -4.89
CA GLU A 129 -16.57 -15.68 -3.80
C GLU A 129 -15.41 -15.95 -2.84
N ALA A 130 -14.21 -16.21 -3.37
CA ALA A 130 -13.03 -16.49 -2.56
C ALA A 130 -12.56 -15.28 -1.73
N HIS A 131 -12.56 -14.08 -2.32
CA HIS A 131 -11.97 -12.89 -1.72
C HIS A 131 -12.96 -12.00 -0.96
N SER A 132 -14.19 -11.86 -1.45
CA SER A 132 -15.12 -10.81 -0.98
C SER A 132 -16.29 -11.34 -0.18
N MET A 133 -16.76 -12.56 -0.45
CA MET A 133 -17.94 -13.09 0.25
C MET A 133 -17.65 -13.43 1.71
N ALA A 134 -16.50 -14.02 2.03
CA ALA A 134 -16.10 -14.26 3.42
C ALA A 134 -16.03 -12.95 4.24
N PRO A 135 -15.33 -11.89 3.78
CA PRO A 135 -15.38 -10.58 4.45
C PRO A 135 -16.78 -9.98 4.56
N PHE A 136 -17.61 -10.13 3.53
CA PHE A 136 -18.98 -9.62 3.55
C PHE A 136 -19.83 -10.33 4.61
N PHE A 137 -19.78 -11.66 4.68
CA PHE A 137 -20.49 -12.42 5.71
C PHE A 137 -19.93 -12.14 7.11
N ALA A 138 -18.61 -11.99 7.24
CA ALA A 138 -18.00 -11.56 8.50
C ALA A 138 -18.56 -10.21 8.95
N LEU A 139 -18.58 -9.19 8.08
CA LEU A 139 -19.13 -7.87 8.38
C LEU A 139 -20.62 -7.95 8.75
N LYS A 140 -21.39 -8.81 8.09
CA LYS A 140 -22.84 -8.94 8.31
C LYS A 140 -23.18 -9.68 9.61
N TYR A 141 -22.45 -10.75 9.94
CA TYR A 141 -22.88 -11.72 10.96
C TYR A 141 -21.98 -11.81 12.19
N ALA A 142 -20.68 -11.50 12.08
CA ALA A 142 -19.79 -11.52 13.23
C ALA A 142 -20.11 -10.45 14.29
N PRO A 143 -20.50 -9.20 13.95
CA PRO A 143 -20.68 -8.15 14.96
C PRO A 143 -21.73 -8.45 16.04
N PRO A 144 -22.93 -9.01 15.71
CA PRO A 144 -23.87 -9.47 16.74
C PRO A 144 -23.28 -10.51 17.71
N ALA A 145 -22.43 -11.41 17.23
CA ALA A 145 -21.72 -12.39 18.06
C ALA A 145 -20.60 -11.73 18.90
N MET A 146 -19.88 -10.77 18.32
CA MET A 146 -18.85 -9.98 19.00
C MET A 146 -19.43 -9.05 20.08
N ALA A 147 -20.71 -8.67 19.96
CA ALA A 147 -21.41 -7.85 20.95
C ALA A 147 -21.90 -8.65 22.17
N LYS A 148 -21.79 -9.98 22.18
CA LYS A 148 -22.14 -10.82 23.34
C LYS A 148 -21.16 -10.57 24.48
N LEU A 149 -21.70 -10.39 25.68
CA LEU A 149 -20.95 -10.26 26.92
C LEU A 149 -20.80 -11.64 27.57
N THR A 150 -19.70 -11.85 28.27
CA THR A 150 -19.38 -13.15 28.89
C THR A 150 -18.83 -12.89 30.28
N GLU A 151 -19.68 -13.04 31.30
CA GLU A 151 -19.33 -12.81 32.71
C GLU A 151 -18.76 -14.05 33.40
N LYS A 152 -19.03 -15.26 32.87
CA LYS A 152 -18.62 -16.54 33.44
C LYS A 152 -17.47 -17.16 32.65
N GLN A 153 -16.48 -17.71 33.36
CA GLN A 153 -15.44 -18.53 32.74
C GLN A 153 -16.01 -19.90 32.36
N SER A 154 -16.40 -20.06 31.10
CA SER A 154 -17.02 -21.29 30.57
C SER A 154 -16.03 -22.27 29.92
N TYR A 155 -14.77 -21.87 29.73
CA TYR A 155 -13.73 -22.67 29.08
C TYR A 155 -12.31 -22.31 29.59
N PRO A 156 -11.29 -23.16 29.35
CA PRO A 156 -9.92 -22.90 29.78
C PRO A 156 -9.39 -21.54 29.29
N ASN A 157 -8.75 -20.79 30.19
CA ASN A 157 -8.22 -19.43 29.95
C ASN A 157 -9.25 -18.37 29.55
N ALA A 158 -10.55 -18.62 29.72
CA ALA A 158 -11.60 -17.62 29.48
C ALA A 158 -11.36 -16.34 30.30
N ALA A 159 -11.38 -15.20 29.61
CA ALA A 159 -11.36 -13.89 30.23
C ALA A 159 -12.79 -13.32 30.25
N PRO A 160 -13.19 -12.51 31.24
CA PRO A 160 -14.48 -11.84 31.20
C PRO A 160 -14.55 -10.86 30.01
N LYS A 161 -15.71 -10.77 29.36
CA LYS A 161 -16.04 -9.77 28.34
C LYS A 161 -17.14 -8.87 28.87
N SER A 162 -16.75 -7.80 29.53
CA SER A 162 -17.64 -6.81 30.16
C SER A 162 -18.06 -5.67 29.22
N GLN A 163 -17.44 -5.58 28.05
CA GLN A 163 -17.73 -4.56 27.04
C GLN A 163 -17.86 -5.19 25.65
N LYS A 164 -18.60 -4.51 24.76
CA LYS A 164 -18.77 -4.91 23.37
C LYS A 164 -17.52 -4.56 22.57
N TYR A 165 -16.88 -5.56 21.97
CA TYR A 165 -15.74 -5.34 21.10
C TYR A 165 -15.50 -6.53 20.17
N GLY A 166 -14.76 -6.29 19.09
CA GLY A 166 -14.29 -7.34 18.20
C GLY A 166 -13.40 -6.79 17.09
N SER A 167 -12.63 -7.66 16.45
CA SER A 167 -11.76 -7.28 15.32
C SER A 167 -12.03 -8.18 14.12
N ILE A 168 -12.43 -7.57 13.01
CA ILE A 168 -12.55 -8.22 11.70
C ILE A 168 -11.32 -7.81 10.88
N ILE A 169 -10.59 -8.80 10.37
CA ILE A 169 -9.35 -8.62 9.63
C ILE A 169 -9.53 -9.29 8.28
N VAL A 170 -9.29 -8.55 7.21
CA VAL A 170 -9.42 -9.04 5.83
C VAL A 170 -8.03 -9.06 5.22
N ILE A 171 -7.57 -10.23 4.77
CA ILE A 171 -6.38 -10.34 3.94
C ILE A 171 -6.84 -10.16 2.48
N SER A 172 -6.36 -9.12 1.84
CA SER A 172 -6.56 -8.85 0.42
C SER A 172 -5.20 -8.99 -0.29
N SER A 173 -4.81 -7.99 -1.06
CA SER A 173 -3.52 -7.91 -1.75
C SER A 173 -3.21 -6.46 -2.11
N VAL A 174 -1.95 -6.16 -2.40
CA VAL A 174 -1.55 -4.91 -3.08
C VAL A 174 -2.32 -4.66 -4.39
N ALA A 175 -2.88 -5.71 -5.01
CA ALA A 175 -3.82 -5.62 -6.13
C ALA A 175 -5.07 -4.76 -5.85
N SER A 176 -5.40 -4.53 -4.58
CA SER A 176 -6.49 -3.64 -4.17
C SER A 176 -6.09 -2.15 -4.12
N THR A 177 -4.82 -1.84 -4.39
CA THR A 177 -4.27 -0.48 -4.29
C THR A 177 -3.71 0.04 -5.61
N TYR A 178 -3.25 -0.87 -6.49
CA TYR A 178 -2.81 -0.55 -7.85
C TYR A 178 -2.96 -1.79 -8.76
N GLY A 179 -2.99 -1.56 -10.08
CA GLY A 179 -3.12 -2.63 -11.08
C GLY A 179 -1.79 -3.24 -11.52
N GLY A 180 -1.84 -4.32 -12.30
CA GLY A 180 -0.65 -4.90 -12.95
C GLY A 180 0.11 -5.97 -12.15
N CYS A 181 -0.39 -6.35 -10.97
CA CYS A 181 0.19 -7.44 -10.16
C CYS A 181 -0.43 -8.82 -10.44
N TRP A 182 -1.56 -8.89 -11.16
CA TRP A 182 -2.14 -10.11 -11.75
C TRP A 182 -3.21 -9.76 -12.80
N GLY A 183 -3.93 -10.78 -13.30
CA GLY A 183 -5.08 -10.62 -14.18
C GLY A 183 -6.23 -9.78 -13.58
N PRO A 184 -7.14 -9.26 -14.43
CA PRO A 184 -8.19 -8.35 -13.99
C PRO A 184 -9.16 -8.94 -12.95
N CYS A 185 -9.47 -10.24 -13.01
CA CYS A 185 -10.40 -10.88 -12.07
C CYS A 185 -9.92 -10.80 -10.62
N TYR A 186 -8.64 -11.06 -10.38
CA TYR A 186 -8.01 -10.94 -9.07
C TYR A 186 -8.03 -9.50 -8.57
N THR A 187 -7.62 -8.57 -9.44
CA THR A 187 -7.58 -7.13 -9.12
C THR A 187 -8.96 -6.63 -8.70
N MET A 188 -10.01 -7.01 -9.44
CA MET A 188 -11.39 -6.66 -9.10
C MET A 188 -11.81 -7.26 -7.75
N ALA A 189 -11.55 -8.55 -7.53
CA ALA A 189 -11.92 -9.25 -6.31
C ALA A 189 -11.18 -8.71 -5.07
N ALA A 190 -9.90 -8.35 -5.21
CA ALA A 190 -9.10 -7.73 -4.16
C ALA A 190 -9.61 -6.33 -3.79
N HIS A 191 -9.98 -5.51 -4.79
CA HIS A 191 -10.64 -4.22 -4.55
C HIS A 191 -12.00 -4.39 -3.88
N ALA A 192 -12.78 -5.39 -4.26
CA ALA A 192 -14.07 -5.68 -3.64
C ALA A 192 -13.91 -6.06 -2.15
N ALA A 193 -12.92 -6.90 -1.81
CA ALA A 193 -12.60 -7.21 -0.42
C ALA A 193 -12.21 -5.96 0.39
N LEU A 194 -11.38 -5.07 -0.17
CA LEU A 194 -11.05 -3.79 0.46
C LEU A 194 -12.29 -2.88 0.56
N GLY A 195 -13.17 -2.90 -0.43
CA GLY A 195 -14.43 -2.18 -0.44
C GLY A 195 -15.34 -2.56 0.73
N VAL A 196 -15.42 -3.86 1.07
CA VAL A 196 -16.14 -4.34 2.27
C VAL A 196 -15.58 -3.69 3.54
N VAL A 197 -14.26 -3.59 3.68
CA VAL A 197 -13.62 -2.94 4.83
C VAL A 197 -13.97 -1.46 4.89
N LYS A 198 -13.90 -0.73 3.77
CA LYS A 198 -14.21 0.71 3.72
C LYS A 198 -15.68 0.99 4.05
N ALA A 199 -16.59 0.24 3.44
CA ALA A 199 -18.02 0.36 3.73
C ALA A 199 -18.35 -0.07 5.18
N GLY A 200 -17.65 -1.08 5.68
CA GLY A 200 -17.84 -1.65 7.01
C GLY A 200 -17.63 -0.65 8.14
N VAL A 201 -16.80 0.38 7.98
CA VAL A 201 -16.60 1.43 9.00
C VAL A 201 -17.92 2.13 9.34
N ALA A 202 -18.69 2.51 8.32
CA ALA A 202 -19.98 3.16 8.52
C ALA A 202 -20.99 2.20 9.16
N VAL A 203 -21.00 0.93 8.72
CA VAL A 203 -21.88 -0.13 9.24
C VAL A 203 -21.61 -0.42 10.72
N LEU A 204 -20.34 -0.42 11.13
CA LEU A 204 -19.92 -0.80 12.49
C LEU A 204 -19.87 0.38 13.47
N LYS A 205 -20.27 1.59 13.05
CA LYS A 205 -20.25 2.79 13.90
C LYS A 205 -20.99 2.55 15.22
N GLY A 206 -20.28 2.75 16.34
CA GLY A 206 -20.84 2.58 17.69
C GLY A 206 -20.99 1.12 18.18
N SER A 207 -20.59 0.12 17.38
CA SER A 207 -20.66 -1.29 17.78
C SER A 207 -19.51 -1.74 18.70
N GLY A 208 -18.41 -0.99 18.71
CA GLY A 208 -17.15 -1.40 19.36
C GLY A 208 -16.32 -2.39 18.53
N VAL A 209 -16.82 -2.82 17.36
CA VAL A 209 -16.12 -3.73 16.43
C VAL A 209 -15.31 -2.91 15.42
N ARG A 210 -14.06 -3.32 15.21
CA ARG A 210 -13.15 -2.75 14.21
C ARG A 210 -13.10 -3.65 12.99
N ILE A 211 -12.90 -3.07 11.82
CA ILE A 211 -12.66 -3.81 10.58
C ILE A 211 -11.47 -3.21 9.84
N ASN A 212 -10.49 -4.02 9.47
CA ASN A 212 -9.29 -3.55 8.78
C ASN A 212 -8.84 -4.53 7.69
N CYS A 213 -8.09 -4.02 6.73
CA CYS A 213 -7.50 -4.78 5.64
C CYS A 213 -5.98 -4.89 5.83
N ILE A 214 -5.43 -6.04 5.48
CA ILE A 214 -4.00 -6.24 5.23
C ILE A 214 -3.84 -6.54 3.75
N SER A 215 -2.96 -5.81 3.06
CA SER A 215 -2.67 -6.01 1.64
C SER A 215 -1.22 -6.47 1.47
N PRO A 216 -0.98 -7.79 1.45
CA PRO A 216 0.36 -8.32 1.20
C PRO A 216 0.81 -8.06 -0.23
N GLY A 217 2.12 -7.83 -0.39
CA GLY A 217 2.82 -7.84 -1.67
C GLY A 217 3.28 -9.24 -2.04
N GLN A 218 4.52 -9.36 -2.50
CA GLN A 218 5.13 -10.65 -2.79
C GLN A 218 5.47 -11.40 -1.49
N ILE A 219 4.83 -12.55 -1.28
CA ILE A 219 5.05 -13.43 -0.12
C ILE A 219 5.58 -14.77 -0.61
N ASP A 220 6.70 -15.21 -0.04
CA ASP A 220 7.24 -16.54 -0.26
C ASP A 220 6.40 -17.55 0.54
N VAL A 221 5.75 -18.45 -0.18
CA VAL A 221 4.87 -19.47 0.39
C VAL A 221 5.55 -20.83 0.54
N GLY A 222 6.86 -20.91 0.32
CA GLY A 222 7.66 -22.12 0.52
C GLY A 222 7.44 -23.19 -0.54
N LEU A 223 7.00 -22.80 -1.75
CA LEU A 223 6.80 -23.70 -2.88
C LEU A 223 7.85 -23.39 -3.96
N ASP A 224 8.58 -24.41 -4.41
CA ASP A 224 9.40 -24.30 -5.62
C ASP A 224 8.49 -24.34 -6.84
N LEU A 225 8.39 -23.20 -7.54
CA LEU A 225 7.52 -23.02 -8.70
C LEU A 225 8.22 -23.38 -10.01
N ASN A 226 9.48 -23.82 -9.98
CA ASN A 226 10.19 -24.27 -11.17
C ASN A 226 9.55 -25.58 -11.70
N GLY A 227 8.93 -25.51 -12.89
CA GLY A 227 8.37 -26.68 -13.58
C GLY A 227 6.90 -26.99 -13.29
N VAL A 228 6.16 -26.12 -12.59
CA VAL A 228 4.70 -26.28 -12.43
C VAL A 228 3.99 -25.85 -13.72
N ASP A 229 3.40 -26.81 -14.44
CA ASP A 229 2.71 -26.60 -15.73
C ASP A 229 1.42 -25.75 -15.57
N MET A 230 1.26 -24.68 -16.38
CA MET A 230 0.22 -23.62 -16.33
C MET A 230 -1.23 -24.08 -16.44
N LYS A 231 -1.50 -25.39 -16.46
CA LYS A 231 -2.79 -25.96 -16.86
C LYS A 231 -3.62 -26.68 -15.80
N GLY A 232 -3.25 -26.67 -14.51
CA GLY A 232 -4.10 -27.38 -13.52
C GLY A 232 -4.02 -26.96 -12.06
N MET A 233 -2.85 -26.54 -11.57
CA MET A 233 -2.65 -26.09 -10.17
C MET A 233 -2.23 -24.61 -10.06
N ASN A 234 -2.26 -23.90 -11.20
CA ASN A 234 -1.50 -22.66 -11.40
C ASN A 234 -2.28 -21.34 -11.26
N SER A 235 -3.57 -21.38 -10.89
CA SER A 235 -4.37 -20.17 -10.66
C SER A 235 -4.32 -19.66 -9.21
N GLN A 236 -3.40 -20.17 -8.40
CA GLN A 236 -3.20 -19.74 -7.00
C GLN A 236 -1.81 -19.14 -6.73
N PHE A 237 -0.83 -19.30 -7.63
CA PHE A 237 0.53 -18.81 -7.42
C PHE A 237 1.04 -17.97 -8.60
N PRO A 238 1.78 -16.86 -8.34
CA PRO A 238 2.47 -16.11 -9.39
C PRO A 238 3.53 -16.97 -10.14
N PRO A 239 3.89 -16.65 -11.41
CA PRO A 239 4.98 -17.31 -12.11
C PRO A 239 6.29 -17.28 -11.31
N ALA A 240 7.07 -18.35 -11.39
CA ALA A 240 8.36 -18.48 -10.72
C ALA A 240 9.32 -17.30 -11.02
N ILE A 241 9.28 -16.75 -12.23
CA ILE A 241 10.12 -15.60 -12.63
C ILE A 241 9.83 -14.33 -11.82
N LEU A 242 8.58 -14.13 -11.38
CA LEU A 242 8.18 -13.01 -10.54
C LEU A 242 8.55 -13.23 -9.06
N GLN A 243 8.95 -14.45 -8.70
CA GLN A 243 9.35 -14.81 -7.34
C GLN A 243 10.86 -15.04 -7.20
N GLY A 244 11.61 -14.91 -8.29
CA GLY A 244 13.06 -15.05 -8.27
C GLY A 244 13.74 -14.01 -7.38
N LYS A 245 14.94 -14.36 -6.89
CA LYS A 245 15.79 -13.45 -6.11
C LYS A 245 16.03 -12.13 -6.85
N GLU A 246 16.37 -12.20 -8.13
CA GLU A 246 16.63 -11.03 -8.98
C GLU A 246 15.40 -10.13 -9.14
N ALA A 247 14.20 -10.71 -9.29
CA ALA A 247 12.95 -9.95 -9.39
C ALA A 247 12.61 -9.25 -8.07
N SER A 248 12.84 -9.93 -6.95
CA SER A 248 12.60 -9.39 -5.61
C SER A 248 13.57 -8.24 -5.27
N GLU A 249 14.86 -8.39 -5.58
CA GLU A 249 15.87 -7.33 -5.46
C GLU A 249 15.54 -6.10 -6.32
N ALA A 250 14.92 -6.31 -7.48
CA ALA A 250 14.59 -5.22 -8.41
C ALA A 250 13.29 -4.48 -8.05
N SER A 251 12.33 -5.13 -7.39
CA SER A 251 10.96 -4.62 -7.26
C SER A 251 10.48 -4.46 -5.81
N VAL A 252 11.18 -5.01 -4.82
CA VAL A 252 10.83 -4.93 -3.40
C VAL A 252 11.88 -4.11 -2.67
N GLY A 253 11.47 -3.10 -1.88
CA GLY A 253 12.40 -2.21 -1.18
C GLY A 253 13.24 -2.89 -0.09
N LEU A 254 12.76 -3.98 0.48
CA LEU A 254 13.54 -4.86 1.38
C LEU A 254 14.35 -5.93 0.62
N GLU A 255 14.34 -5.90 -0.71
CA GLU A 255 15.11 -6.76 -1.63
C GLU A 255 14.85 -8.28 -1.47
N ARG A 256 13.73 -8.64 -0.84
CA ARG A 256 13.30 -10.02 -0.63
C ARG A 256 11.78 -10.12 -0.58
N PRO A 257 11.20 -11.29 -0.90
CA PRO A 257 9.81 -11.53 -0.56
C PRO A 257 9.59 -11.49 0.96
N GLY A 258 8.37 -11.15 1.35
CA GLY A 258 7.91 -11.32 2.72
C GLY A 258 7.64 -12.79 3.03
N SER A 259 7.56 -13.14 4.31
CA SER A 259 7.12 -14.45 4.79
C SER A 259 5.65 -14.40 5.24
N PRO A 260 4.93 -15.55 5.27
CA PRO A 260 3.57 -15.60 5.79
C PRO A 260 3.49 -15.12 7.25
N GLN A 261 4.53 -15.39 8.05
CA GLN A 261 4.64 -14.92 9.42
C GLN A 261 4.72 -13.39 9.53
N GLU A 262 5.33 -12.68 8.57
CA GLU A 262 5.35 -11.21 8.58
C GLU A 262 3.96 -10.61 8.34
N VAL A 263 3.14 -11.24 7.49
CA VAL A 263 1.72 -10.87 7.34
C VAL A 263 0.94 -11.20 8.60
N ALA A 264 1.18 -12.38 9.19
CA ALA A 264 0.51 -12.84 10.40
C ALA A 264 0.74 -11.90 11.59
N ARG A 265 1.96 -11.39 11.79
CA ARG A 265 2.27 -10.41 12.85
C ARG A 265 1.42 -9.15 12.77
N VAL A 266 1.12 -8.68 11.56
CA VAL A 266 0.21 -7.54 11.36
C VAL A 266 -1.23 -7.93 11.70
N ALA A 267 -1.65 -9.16 11.40
CA ALA A 267 -2.95 -9.68 11.86
C ALA A 267 -3.01 -9.79 13.39
N GLY A 268 -1.94 -10.24 14.06
CA GLY A 268 -1.82 -10.24 15.53
C GLY A 268 -1.95 -8.84 16.12
N PHE A 269 -1.25 -7.85 15.55
CA PHE A 269 -1.40 -6.44 15.92
C PHE A 269 -2.85 -5.95 15.75
N LEU A 270 -3.47 -6.21 14.59
CA LEU A 270 -4.86 -5.83 14.32
C LEU A 270 -5.89 -6.58 15.18
N ALA A 271 -5.57 -7.78 15.66
CA ALA A 271 -6.40 -8.53 16.58
C ALA A 271 -6.32 -7.99 18.02
N SER A 272 -5.16 -7.42 18.39
CA SER A 272 -4.86 -6.94 19.73
C SER A 272 -5.41 -5.54 20.05
N GLY A 273 -5.29 -5.14 21.32
CA GLY A 273 -5.59 -3.78 21.79
C GLY A 273 -4.66 -2.68 21.27
N PHE A 274 -3.48 -3.04 20.72
CA PHE A 274 -2.57 -2.06 20.14
C PHE A 274 -3.14 -1.33 18.92
N SER A 275 -4.19 -1.89 18.31
CA SER A 275 -4.92 -1.29 17.20
C SER A 275 -6.31 -0.77 17.60
N SER A 276 -6.55 -0.50 18.89
CA SER A 276 -7.84 -0.08 19.45
C SER A 276 -8.45 1.16 18.77
N TYR A 277 -7.61 2.03 18.18
CA TYR A 277 -8.04 3.22 17.44
C TYR A 277 -7.86 3.12 15.91
N ILE A 278 -7.71 1.91 15.38
CA ILE A 278 -7.52 1.65 13.95
C ILE A 278 -8.72 0.87 13.42
N THR A 279 -9.50 1.49 12.54
CA THR A 279 -10.58 0.85 11.77
C THR A 279 -10.67 1.48 10.39
N GLY A 280 -10.99 0.69 9.37
CA GLY A 280 -11.03 1.10 7.96
C GLY A 280 -9.66 1.22 7.28
N ALA A 281 -8.58 0.85 7.97
CA ALA A 281 -7.24 0.94 7.43
C ALA A 281 -6.99 -0.16 6.38
N ASN A 282 -6.12 0.14 5.41
CA ASN A 282 -5.46 -0.87 4.61
C ASN A 282 -3.97 -0.84 4.94
N LEU A 283 -3.49 -1.85 5.67
CA LEU A 283 -2.09 -1.97 6.02
C LEU A 283 -1.37 -2.78 4.95
N VAL A 284 -0.55 -2.10 4.15
CA VAL A 284 0.23 -2.73 3.10
C VAL A 284 1.46 -3.43 3.70
N VAL A 285 1.66 -4.70 3.35
CA VAL A 285 2.76 -5.55 3.86
C VAL A 285 3.51 -6.13 2.67
N ASP A 286 4.38 -5.33 2.07
CA ASP A 286 4.94 -5.60 0.74
C ASP A 286 6.44 -5.28 0.63
N GLY A 287 7.12 -5.10 1.76
CA GLY A 287 8.52 -4.71 1.79
C GLY A 287 8.81 -3.37 1.10
N GLY A 288 7.82 -2.48 0.99
CA GLY A 288 7.95 -1.18 0.35
C GLY A 288 7.79 -1.18 -1.17
N SER A 289 7.42 -2.30 -1.80
CA SER A 289 7.29 -2.41 -3.27
C SER A 289 6.33 -1.38 -3.89
N SER A 290 5.25 -1.05 -3.20
CA SER A 290 4.20 -0.12 -3.64
C SER A 290 4.53 1.35 -3.34
N ALA A 291 5.43 1.59 -2.39
CA ALA A 291 5.92 2.93 -2.06
C ALA A 291 7.14 3.30 -2.90
N MET A 292 7.94 2.29 -3.28
CA MET A 292 9.09 2.43 -4.16
C MET A 292 8.63 2.50 -5.60
N ASN A 293 9.30 3.33 -6.40
CA ASN A 293 9.22 3.18 -7.84
C ASN A 293 10.22 2.08 -8.24
N PRO A 294 9.84 0.97 -8.88
CA PRO A 294 10.80 -0.05 -9.33
C PRO A 294 11.85 0.52 -10.31
N LEU A 295 11.65 1.72 -10.86
CA LEU A 295 12.66 2.47 -11.62
C LEU A 295 13.69 3.21 -10.73
N THR A 296 13.56 3.14 -9.40
CA THR A 296 14.46 3.76 -8.40
C THR A 296 15.39 2.76 -7.71
N ILE A 297 15.65 1.60 -8.35
CA ILE A 297 16.76 0.71 -7.98
C ILE A 297 18.01 1.58 -7.73
N PRO A 298 18.72 1.39 -6.60
CA PRO A 298 19.84 2.24 -6.24
C PRO A 298 20.80 2.38 -7.41
N LEU A 299 21.28 3.61 -7.58
CA LEU A 299 22.33 3.93 -8.54
C LEU A 299 23.52 2.98 -8.44
N GLY A 300 23.72 2.14 -7.41
CA GLY A 300 24.73 1.07 -7.39
C GLY A 300 24.82 0.19 -8.65
N LYS A 301 23.69 -0.15 -9.29
CA LYS A 301 23.69 -0.86 -10.59
C LYS A 301 23.84 0.09 -11.80
N ALA A 302 23.42 1.35 -11.68
CA ALA A 302 23.66 2.40 -12.68
C ALA A 302 25.03 3.11 -12.52
N ILE A 303 25.78 2.84 -11.45
CA ILE A 303 27.14 3.29 -11.15
C ILE A 303 28.11 2.47 -12.02
N ASN A 304 27.75 1.22 -12.34
CA ASN A 304 28.35 0.48 -13.45
C ASN A 304 27.96 1.01 -14.85
N MET A 305 27.13 2.06 -14.93
CA MET A 305 26.74 2.76 -16.18
C MET A 305 27.14 4.26 -16.22
N GLY A 306 27.86 4.79 -15.22
CA GLY A 306 28.60 6.06 -15.36
C GLY A 306 27.86 7.40 -15.21
N PHE A 307 26.65 7.46 -14.64
CA PHE A 307 25.88 8.71 -14.52
C PHE A 307 26.01 9.38 -13.14
N THR A 308 27.09 10.12 -12.92
CA THR A 308 27.14 11.15 -11.86
C THR A 308 26.97 12.50 -12.53
N PRO A 309 25.89 13.28 -12.25
CA PRO A 309 25.76 14.59 -12.85
C PRO A 309 26.88 15.50 -12.34
N GLU A 310 27.54 16.17 -13.27
CA GLU A 310 28.55 17.16 -12.97
C GLU A 310 27.97 18.29 -12.13
N VAL A 311 28.72 18.74 -11.13
CA VAL A 311 28.33 19.82 -10.22
C VAL A 311 29.10 21.07 -10.59
N PHE A 312 28.35 22.13 -10.86
CA PHE A 312 28.83 23.46 -11.19
C PHE A 312 28.65 24.41 -9.99
N ASP A 313 29.31 25.55 -10.04
CA ASP A 313 29.23 26.62 -9.05
C ASP A 313 28.75 27.91 -9.75
N ILE A 314 27.64 28.48 -9.27
CA ILE A 314 27.07 29.71 -9.84
C ILE A 314 27.99 30.91 -9.69
N ALA A 315 28.93 30.88 -8.73
CA ALA A 315 29.95 31.91 -8.57
C ALA A 315 31.05 31.83 -9.65
N ASN A 316 31.16 30.71 -10.37
CA ASN A 316 32.11 30.53 -11.46
C ASN A 316 31.46 30.90 -12.80
N GLU A 317 31.82 32.06 -13.33
CA GLU A 317 31.29 32.58 -14.60
C GLU A 317 31.54 31.63 -15.79
N SER A 318 32.67 30.93 -15.82
CA SER A 318 32.99 29.98 -16.89
C SER A 318 32.06 28.77 -16.86
N GLN A 319 31.77 28.23 -15.67
CA GLN A 319 30.86 27.09 -15.51
C GLN A 319 29.41 27.49 -15.79
N THR A 320 29.03 28.71 -15.40
CA THR A 320 27.72 29.28 -15.72
C THR A 320 27.54 29.48 -17.22
N ALA A 321 28.57 29.99 -17.91
CA ALA A 321 28.57 30.15 -19.36
C ALA A 321 28.56 28.82 -20.11
N GLU A 322 29.26 27.81 -19.61
CA GLU A 322 29.21 26.45 -20.14
C GLU A 322 27.81 25.84 -20.00
N THR A 323 27.21 25.94 -18.82
CA THR A 323 25.83 25.49 -18.57
C THR A 323 24.87 26.17 -19.53
N ALA A 324 24.96 27.50 -19.63
CA ALA A 324 24.11 28.31 -20.50
C ALA A 324 24.20 27.82 -21.95
N LYS A 325 25.42 27.68 -22.48
CA LYS A 325 25.67 27.18 -23.84
C LYS A 325 25.12 25.76 -24.04
N LYS A 326 25.35 24.84 -23.10
CA LYS A 326 24.96 23.43 -23.19
C LYS A 326 23.45 23.21 -23.23
N TYR A 327 22.70 24.04 -22.48
CA TYR A 327 21.26 23.87 -22.32
C TYR A 327 20.42 24.96 -23.01
N GLY A 328 21.02 25.73 -23.93
CA GLY A 328 20.30 26.74 -24.73
C GLY A 328 19.80 27.94 -23.92
N LEU A 329 20.48 28.27 -22.82
CA LEU A 329 20.21 29.42 -21.97
C LEU A 329 21.29 30.51 -22.17
N THR A 330 21.03 31.70 -21.66
CA THR A 330 22.07 32.73 -21.48
C THR A 330 22.64 32.66 -20.06
N PRO A 331 23.89 33.11 -19.83
CA PRO A 331 24.44 33.17 -18.48
C PRO A 331 23.57 34.01 -17.52
N ALA A 332 22.95 35.08 -18.03
CA ALA A 332 22.03 35.92 -17.27
C ALA A 332 20.76 35.15 -16.84
N GLU A 333 20.18 34.33 -17.73
CA GLU A 333 19.02 33.49 -17.41
C GLU A 333 19.36 32.45 -16.32
N VAL A 334 20.55 31.84 -16.36
CA VAL A 334 20.98 30.87 -15.34
C VAL A 334 21.10 31.55 -13.96
N THR A 335 21.74 32.73 -13.92
CA THR A 335 21.89 33.52 -12.69
C THR A 335 20.54 33.99 -12.16
N GLU A 336 19.64 34.46 -13.03
CA GLU A 336 18.32 34.94 -12.64
C GLU A 336 17.42 33.81 -12.12
N LEU A 337 17.47 32.63 -12.75
CA LEU A 337 16.82 31.41 -12.27
C LEU A 337 17.29 31.03 -10.87
N HIS A 338 18.62 31.05 -10.63
CA HIS A 338 19.20 30.78 -9.31
C HIS A 338 18.68 31.76 -8.25
N GLN A 339 18.76 33.06 -8.55
CA GLN A 339 18.36 34.12 -7.61
C GLN A 339 16.87 34.03 -7.27
N LYS A 340 16.00 33.86 -8.27
CA LYS A 340 14.55 33.78 -8.05
C LYS A 340 14.13 32.49 -7.33
N ALA A 341 14.70 31.34 -7.68
CA ALA A 341 14.40 30.09 -6.98
C ALA A 341 14.86 30.16 -5.52
N THR A 342 16.04 30.75 -5.27
CA THR A 342 16.57 30.95 -3.92
C THR A 342 15.70 31.92 -3.11
N ALA A 343 15.27 33.03 -3.71
CA ALA A 343 14.37 33.98 -3.06
C ALA A 343 13.00 33.36 -2.76
N ALA A 344 12.47 32.52 -3.65
CA ALA A 344 11.18 31.85 -3.45
C ALA A 344 11.16 30.97 -2.20
N LYS A 345 12.29 30.33 -1.83
CA LYS A 345 12.42 29.53 -0.59
C LYS A 345 11.95 30.29 0.66
N ALA A 346 12.16 31.60 0.71
CA ALA A 346 11.79 32.42 1.86
C ALA A 346 10.27 32.52 2.07
N THR A 347 9.47 32.15 1.07
CA THR A 347 8.00 32.16 1.11
C THR A 347 7.38 30.78 1.40
N ALA A 348 8.22 29.75 1.62
CA ALA A 348 7.76 28.41 1.93
C ALA A 348 6.95 28.36 3.24
N TYR A 349 5.81 27.68 3.21
CA TYR A 349 5.04 27.36 4.42
C TYR A 349 5.35 25.92 4.81
N CYS A 350 6.33 25.72 5.69
CA CYS A 350 6.79 24.38 6.09
C CYS A 350 7.01 24.24 7.62
N PRO A 351 5.96 24.44 8.45
CA PRO A 351 6.10 24.42 9.90
C PRO A 351 6.50 23.05 10.47
N TYR A 352 6.27 21.95 9.74
CA TYR A 352 6.49 20.59 10.24
C TYR A 352 7.89 20.09 9.91
N SER A 353 8.30 20.13 8.64
CA SER A 353 9.64 19.64 8.25
C SER A 353 10.74 20.69 8.37
N GLN A 354 10.38 21.98 8.34
CA GLN A 354 11.33 23.10 8.19
C GLN A 354 12.20 23.00 6.92
N PHE A 355 11.86 22.14 5.97
CA PHE A 355 12.57 21.97 4.71
C PHE A 355 12.02 22.90 3.64
N ARG A 356 12.74 24.00 3.39
CA ARG A 356 12.33 25.03 2.42
C ARG A 356 12.83 24.68 1.02
N VAL A 357 11.90 24.74 0.07
CA VAL A 357 12.15 24.54 -1.36
C VAL A 357 11.53 25.69 -2.13
N GLY A 358 12.29 26.24 -3.07
CA GLY A 358 11.83 27.27 -3.98
C GLY A 358 12.03 26.79 -5.40
N ALA A 359 11.07 27.10 -6.28
CA ALA A 359 11.15 26.78 -7.69
C ALA A 359 10.88 28.02 -8.53
N THR A 360 11.51 28.12 -9.69
CA THR A 360 11.24 29.17 -10.67
C THR A 360 11.24 28.60 -12.08
N LEU A 361 10.24 29.00 -12.87
CA LEU A 361 10.06 28.65 -14.27
C LEU A 361 10.50 29.82 -15.13
N LEU A 362 11.19 29.54 -16.23
CA LEU A 362 11.44 30.49 -17.31
C LEU A 362 10.59 30.09 -18.53
N SER A 363 9.68 30.94 -18.96
CA SER A 363 8.89 30.71 -20.18
C SER A 363 9.70 30.95 -21.44
N LYS A 364 9.23 30.42 -22.58
CA LYS A 364 9.86 30.68 -23.90
C LYS A 364 9.80 32.18 -24.30
N ASP A 365 8.86 32.93 -23.73
CA ASP A 365 8.71 34.38 -23.91
C ASP A 365 9.51 35.22 -22.90
N GLY A 366 10.33 34.59 -22.05
CA GLY A 366 11.20 35.28 -21.10
C GLY A 366 10.53 35.68 -19.78
N GLN A 367 9.33 35.17 -19.47
CA GLN A 367 8.65 35.44 -18.20
C GLN A 367 9.10 34.46 -17.12
N TYR A 368 9.22 34.97 -15.88
CA TYR A 368 9.57 34.16 -14.72
C TYR A 368 8.40 33.97 -13.77
N THR A 369 8.11 32.72 -13.39
CA THR A 369 7.12 32.41 -12.36
C THR A 369 7.74 31.58 -11.25
N SER A 370 7.62 32.05 -10.02
CA SER A 370 8.19 31.37 -8.84
C SER A 370 7.13 30.77 -7.94
N GLY A 371 7.51 29.71 -7.21
CA GLY A 371 6.68 29.03 -6.21
C GLY A 371 7.54 28.45 -5.10
N ALA A 372 6.91 28.16 -3.96
CA ALA A 372 7.54 27.57 -2.79
C ALA A 372 6.68 26.44 -2.23
N ASN A 373 7.26 25.51 -1.47
CA ASN A 373 6.50 24.39 -0.91
C ASN A 373 5.54 24.86 0.18
N VAL A 374 4.36 24.21 0.24
CA VAL A 374 3.30 24.45 1.21
C VAL A 374 2.93 23.13 1.86
N GLU A 375 3.16 23.03 3.16
CA GLU A 375 2.80 21.87 3.97
C GLU A 375 1.38 21.98 4.52
N ASN A 376 0.80 20.82 4.85
CA ASN A 376 -0.52 20.71 5.44
C ASN A 376 -0.45 19.67 6.58
N ALA A 377 -1.22 19.89 7.65
CA ALA A 377 -1.31 18.93 8.76
C ALA A 377 -1.83 17.55 8.31
N SER A 378 -2.67 17.53 7.27
CA SER A 378 -3.18 16.32 6.64
C SER A 378 -2.32 15.94 5.45
N TYR A 379 -1.42 14.97 5.65
CA TYR A 379 -0.74 14.31 4.53
C TYR A 379 -1.76 13.47 3.75
N PRO A 380 -1.80 13.52 2.40
CA PRO A 380 -0.78 14.02 1.46
C PRO A 380 -1.09 15.40 0.83
N VAL A 381 -1.90 16.25 1.47
CA VAL A 381 -2.47 17.47 0.86
C VAL A 381 -1.43 18.59 0.60
N GLY A 382 -0.19 18.43 1.09
CA GLY A 382 0.91 19.36 0.83
C GLY A 382 1.30 19.46 -0.66
N THR A 383 1.81 20.61 -1.06
CA THR A 383 2.22 20.89 -2.45
C THR A 383 3.67 21.32 -2.52
N CYS A 384 4.44 20.71 -3.42
CA CYS A 384 5.85 21.03 -3.65
C CYS A 384 6.01 22.34 -4.43
N ALA A 385 7.18 22.96 -4.33
CA ALA A 385 7.46 24.28 -4.92
C ALA A 385 7.24 24.32 -6.45
N GLU A 386 7.63 23.26 -7.16
CA GLU A 386 7.50 23.17 -8.62
C GLU A 386 6.01 23.16 -9.01
N ARG A 387 5.20 22.36 -8.33
CA ARG A 387 3.74 22.30 -8.58
C ARG A 387 3.05 23.63 -8.27
N VAL A 388 3.52 24.36 -7.25
CA VAL A 388 3.04 25.73 -6.98
C VAL A 388 3.42 26.69 -8.12
N ALA A 389 4.68 26.66 -8.57
CA ALA A 389 5.17 27.54 -9.63
C ALA A 389 4.43 27.29 -10.96
N PHE A 390 4.26 26.02 -11.35
CA PHE A 390 3.50 25.66 -12.55
C PHE A 390 2.02 25.99 -12.39
N GLY A 391 1.41 25.65 -11.25
CA GLY A 391 0.01 25.98 -11.00
C GLY A 391 -0.27 27.46 -11.23
N LYS A 392 0.57 28.34 -10.64
CA LYS A 392 0.50 29.79 -10.85
C LYS A 392 0.64 30.16 -12.33
N ALA A 393 1.74 29.75 -12.97
CA ALA A 393 2.02 30.10 -14.37
C ALA A 393 0.88 29.67 -15.31
N ILE A 394 0.38 28.46 -15.13
CA ILE A 394 -0.69 27.89 -15.95
C ILE A 394 -2.00 28.65 -15.75
N THR A 395 -2.35 29.00 -14.51
CA THR A 395 -3.56 29.79 -14.23
C THR A 395 -3.46 31.24 -14.72
N GLU A 396 -2.26 31.78 -14.86
CA GLU A 396 -1.99 33.11 -15.43
C GLU A 396 -1.90 33.09 -16.97
N GLY A 397 -2.15 31.94 -17.60
CA GLY A 397 -2.15 31.81 -19.06
C GLY A 397 -0.76 31.59 -19.68
N ILE A 398 0.30 31.48 -18.88
CA ILE A 398 1.66 31.22 -19.36
C ILE A 398 1.75 29.75 -19.80
N ARG A 399 2.26 29.51 -21.00
CA ARG A 399 2.48 28.18 -21.60
C ARG A 399 3.85 28.15 -22.26
N GLY A 400 4.43 26.95 -22.37
CA GLY A 400 5.73 26.77 -23.00
C GLY A 400 6.88 27.27 -22.12
N PHE A 401 7.70 26.33 -21.63
CA PHE A 401 8.78 26.64 -20.70
C PHE A 401 10.14 26.25 -21.29
N LYS A 402 11.14 27.09 -21.02
CA LYS A 402 12.52 26.95 -21.47
C LYS A 402 13.38 26.25 -20.43
N ALA A 403 13.14 26.49 -19.14
CA ALA A 403 13.88 25.88 -18.05
C ALA A 403 13.10 25.91 -16.74
N VAL A 404 13.49 25.02 -15.81
CA VAL A 404 13.00 24.97 -14.44
C VAL A 404 14.19 25.03 -13.49
N ALA A 405 14.12 25.86 -12.46
CA ALA A 405 15.09 25.90 -11.38
C ALA A 405 14.45 25.50 -10.06
N VAL A 406 15.18 24.75 -9.25
CA VAL A 406 14.81 24.33 -7.89
C VAL A 406 15.96 24.67 -6.95
N ALA A 407 15.67 25.24 -5.79
CA ALA A 407 16.65 25.58 -4.77
C ALA A 407 16.22 24.98 -3.43
N THR A 408 17.20 24.50 -2.65
CA THR A 408 17.00 23.93 -1.30
C THR A 408 18.02 24.48 -0.31
N ASP A 409 17.89 24.10 0.97
CA ASP A 409 18.81 24.50 2.05
C ASP A 409 19.84 23.41 2.42
N ILE A 410 19.93 22.34 1.64
CA ILE A 410 20.88 21.25 1.88
C ILE A 410 22.17 21.42 1.07
N GLU A 411 23.20 20.67 1.46
CA GLU A 411 24.55 20.76 0.87
C GLU A 411 24.65 20.11 -0.51
N ALA A 412 23.83 19.09 -0.80
CA ALA A 412 23.78 18.48 -2.12
C ALA A 412 22.65 19.09 -2.96
N PRO A 413 22.83 19.29 -4.29
CA PRO A 413 21.72 19.54 -5.21
C PRO A 413 20.59 18.52 -5.02
N CYS A 414 19.37 19.01 -4.83
CA CYS A 414 18.21 18.16 -4.58
C CYS A 414 17.35 18.07 -5.84
N SER A 415 17.02 16.85 -6.27
CA SER A 415 16.11 16.66 -7.40
C SER A 415 14.65 16.86 -7.02
N PRO A 416 13.78 17.30 -7.95
CA PRO A 416 12.33 17.26 -7.77
C PRO A 416 11.85 15.86 -7.38
N CYS A 417 10.81 15.76 -6.55
CA CYS A 417 10.21 14.47 -6.21
C CYS A 417 9.51 13.84 -7.43
N GLY A 418 9.25 12.52 -7.40
CA GLY A 418 8.64 11.81 -8.54
C GLY A 418 7.31 12.40 -9.01
N MET A 419 6.47 12.86 -8.08
CA MET A 419 5.21 13.52 -8.40
C MET A 419 5.42 14.86 -9.13
N CYS A 420 6.43 15.64 -8.73
CA CYS A 420 6.79 16.88 -9.43
C CYS A 420 7.37 16.59 -10.80
N ARG A 421 8.23 15.58 -10.96
CA ARG A 421 8.79 15.21 -12.26
C ARG A 421 7.69 14.86 -13.25
N GLN A 422 6.71 14.04 -12.83
CA GLN A 422 5.56 13.69 -13.66
C GLN A 422 4.66 14.91 -13.95
N PHE A 423 4.49 15.81 -12.97
CA PHE A 423 3.73 17.04 -13.18
C PHE A 423 4.43 18.00 -14.15
N ILE A 424 5.75 18.14 -14.06
CA ILE A 424 6.57 18.92 -14.99
C ILE A 424 6.44 18.36 -16.40
N ARG A 425 6.43 17.02 -16.56
CA ARG A 425 6.29 16.34 -17.86
C ARG A 425 5.05 16.74 -18.65
N GLU A 426 3.96 17.10 -17.97
CA GLU A 426 2.74 17.60 -18.61
C GLU A 426 2.98 18.89 -19.42
N PHE A 427 3.87 19.77 -18.94
CA PHE A 427 3.95 21.15 -19.40
C PHE A 427 5.24 21.50 -20.13
N VAL A 428 6.24 20.60 -20.14
CA VAL A 428 7.55 20.87 -20.74
C VAL A 428 8.02 19.72 -21.61
N ASP A 429 8.91 20.05 -22.55
CA ASP A 429 9.54 19.08 -23.45
C ASP A 429 10.54 18.20 -22.68
N LEU A 430 10.76 16.96 -23.12
CA LEU A 430 11.70 16.00 -22.49
C LEU A 430 13.13 16.54 -22.38
N GLU A 431 13.53 17.42 -23.29
CA GLU A 431 14.85 18.05 -23.31
C GLU A 431 14.97 19.26 -22.37
N THR A 432 13.89 19.67 -21.71
CA THR A 432 13.88 20.87 -20.86
C THR A 432 14.86 20.71 -19.70
N PRO A 433 15.81 21.64 -19.50
CA PRO A 433 16.76 21.59 -18.40
C PRO A 433 16.11 21.92 -17.06
N ILE A 434 16.43 21.09 -16.06
CA ILE A 434 16.08 21.27 -14.65
C ILE A 434 17.37 21.57 -13.88
N LEU A 435 17.49 22.79 -13.38
CA LEU A 435 18.64 23.28 -12.61
C LEU A 435 18.35 23.11 -11.11
N MET A 436 19.22 22.38 -10.41
CA MET A 436 19.02 22.01 -9.01
C MET A 436 20.11 22.64 -8.15
N PHE A 437 19.78 23.70 -7.42
CA PHE A 437 20.70 24.47 -6.59
C PHE A 437 20.69 24.00 -5.13
N ASN A 438 21.88 23.93 -4.53
CA ASN A 438 22.08 23.69 -3.11
C ASN A 438 22.10 25.02 -2.31
N LYS A 439 22.40 24.96 -1.02
CA LYS A 439 22.48 26.14 -0.14
C LYS A 439 23.62 27.13 -0.47
N ASP A 440 24.69 26.65 -1.10
CA ASP A 440 25.93 27.40 -1.37
C ASP A 440 26.00 27.92 -2.82
N GLY A 441 24.93 27.74 -3.61
CA GLY A 441 24.92 28.11 -5.03
C GLY A 441 25.56 27.10 -5.98
N LYS A 442 26.01 25.94 -5.48
CA LYS A 442 26.41 24.82 -6.34
C LYS A 442 25.18 24.13 -6.90
N TYR A 443 25.28 23.64 -8.12
CA TYR A 443 24.14 23.08 -8.81
C TYR A 443 24.49 21.97 -9.79
N ALA A 444 23.50 21.12 -10.05
CA ALA A 444 23.53 20.15 -11.12
C ALA A 444 22.40 20.45 -12.11
N VAL A 445 22.60 20.12 -13.38
CA VAL A 445 21.59 20.30 -14.43
C VAL A 445 21.33 18.99 -15.14
N MET A 446 20.06 18.61 -15.23
CA MET A 446 19.63 17.43 -15.97
C MET A 446 18.43 17.77 -16.86
N ARG A 447 18.34 17.13 -18.01
CA ARG A 447 17.12 17.18 -18.83
C ARG A 447 16.02 16.39 -18.14
N LEU A 448 14.76 16.75 -18.39
CA LEU A 448 13.62 16.04 -17.82
C LEU A 448 13.65 14.54 -18.15
N GLU A 449 14.00 14.16 -19.38
CA GLU A 449 14.13 12.74 -19.80
C GLU A 449 15.09 11.92 -18.93
N ALA A 450 16.16 12.54 -18.45
CA ALA A 450 17.14 11.89 -17.59
C ALA A 450 16.65 11.79 -16.14
N LEU A 451 15.78 12.71 -15.71
CA LEU A 451 15.17 12.69 -14.38
C LEU A 451 13.94 11.78 -14.31
N LEU A 452 13.24 11.59 -15.42
CA LEU A 452 12.04 10.79 -15.55
C LEU A 452 12.07 9.97 -16.86
N PRO A 453 12.95 8.96 -16.93
CA PRO A 453 13.04 8.10 -18.10
C PRO A 453 11.72 7.34 -18.32
N LEU A 454 11.38 7.10 -19.59
CA LEU A 454 10.16 6.38 -20.00
C LEU A 454 8.86 7.00 -19.47
N SER A 455 8.84 8.31 -19.23
CA SER A 455 7.65 9.03 -18.81
C SER A 455 6.54 8.98 -19.86
N PHE A 456 5.28 8.97 -19.41
CA PHE A 456 4.12 9.21 -20.26
C PHE A 456 3.65 10.67 -20.12
N GLY A 457 3.40 11.33 -21.25
CA GLY A 457 2.79 12.67 -21.33
C GLY A 457 1.45 12.66 -22.07
N PRO A 458 0.86 13.85 -22.31
CA PRO A 458 -0.40 14.03 -23.04
C PRO A 458 -0.46 13.31 -24.39
N GLU A 459 0.68 13.17 -25.06
CA GLU A 459 0.80 12.50 -26.36
C GLU A 459 0.46 11.00 -26.34
N TYR A 460 0.41 10.38 -25.15
CA TYR A 460 0.01 8.97 -24.99
C TYR A 460 -1.48 8.80 -24.68
N LEU A 461 -2.22 9.89 -24.46
CA LEU A 461 -3.65 9.85 -24.23
C LEU A 461 -4.40 9.97 -25.57
N PRO A 462 -5.52 9.23 -25.77
CA PRO A 462 -6.33 9.40 -26.97
C PRO A 462 -6.82 10.85 -27.07
N PRO A 463 -6.79 11.46 -28.26
CA PRO A 463 -7.19 12.85 -28.39
C PRO A 463 -8.69 13.01 -28.08
N PRO A 464 -9.12 14.18 -27.56
CA PRO A 464 -10.48 14.38 -27.06
C PRO A 464 -11.57 14.04 -28.07
N ASP A 465 -11.36 14.31 -29.36
CA ASP A 465 -12.31 14.01 -30.43
C ASP A 465 -12.51 12.51 -30.65
N VAL A 466 -11.47 11.70 -30.43
CA VAL A 466 -11.54 10.23 -30.45
C VAL A 466 -12.35 9.73 -29.25
N LEU A 467 -12.13 10.32 -28.06
CA LEU A 467 -12.89 9.98 -26.86
C LEU A 467 -14.37 10.39 -26.97
N GLU A 468 -14.66 11.53 -27.60
CA GLU A 468 -16.01 12.02 -27.85
C GLU A 468 -16.76 11.13 -28.85
N LYS A 469 -16.11 10.74 -29.95
CA LYS A 469 -16.68 9.78 -30.92
C LYS A 469 -16.96 8.41 -30.29
N ALA A 470 -16.03 7.91 -29.47
CA ALA A 470 -16.22 6.66 -28.74
C ALA A 470 -17.39 6.72 -27.74
N ARG A 471 -17.64 7.89 -27.12
CA ARG A 471 -18.79 8.11 -26.23
C ARG A 471 -20.11 8.28 -26.99
N ALA A 472 -20.08 8.84 -28.19
CA ALA A 472 -21.26 9.06 -29.03
C ALA A 472 -21.78 7.79 -29.74
N GLY A 473 -21.12 6.64 -29.56
CA GLY A 473 -21.58 5.35 -30.10
C GLY A 473 -21.30 5.15 -31.60
N GLY A 474 -20.30 5.85 -32.16
CA GLY A 474 -19.81 5.54 -33.50
C GLY A 474 -18.83 4.37 -33.45
N ASN A 475 -19.17 3.27 -34.16
CA ASN A 475 -18.33 2.08 -34.34
C ASN A 475 -16.85 2.36 -34.56
#